data_AF-A0A7Y4Y076-F1
#
_entry.id   AF-A0A7Y4Y076-F1
#
_cell.length_a   1.000
_cell.length_b   1.000
_cell.length_c   1.000
_cell.angle_alpha   90.00
_cell.angle_beta   90.00
_cell.angle_gamma   90.00
#
_symmetry.space_group_name_H-M   'P 1'
#
loop_
_entity.id
_entity.type
_entity.pdbx_description
1 polymer ?
#
loop_
_entity_poly.entity_id
_entity_poly.type
_entity_poly.pdbx_seq_one_letter_code
_entity_poly.pdbx_strand_id
1 'polypeptide(L)'
;MQAFIAQHRCLSPYYRQIPDEFVAYLQTNMGNDNQPPFLLELVHFEWIEMVLAITEAEPVAAFKSSEPKDWLDACPVFTPVMQLLHYAYPVQRINLDYQPSEPPEQTTLILGFRDANDAVQFIGLNSATARLVELLHHTDNTLRVAIQQIAIELQHPEPSALYAFGLEMLADLRQQGIILCARII
;
A
#
# COMPACT_ATOMS: atom_id res chain seq x y z
N MET A 1 -11.09 1.34 -15.92
CA MET A 1 -10.86 -0.10 -16.16
C MET A 1 -12.08 -0.85 -16.71
N GLN A 2 -13.27 -0.79 -16.08
CA GLN A 2 -14.45 -1.56 -16.53
C GLN A 2 -14.87 -1.31 -17.99
N ALA A 3 -14.91 -0.05 -18.45
CA ALA A 3 -15.19 0.26 -19.86
C ALA A 3 -14.09 -0.24 -20.82
N PHE A 4 -12.82 -0.18 -20.40
CA PHE A 4 -11.70 -0.76 -21.14
C PHE A 4 -11.82 -2.29 -21.25
N ILE A 5 -12.10 -2.99 -20.16
CA ILE A 5 -12.34 -4.45 -20.16
C ILE A 5 -13.56 -4.82 -21.02
N ALA A 6 -14.62 -3.99 -20.99
CA ALA A 6 -15.86 -4.26 -21.73
C ALA A 6 -15.76 -3.95 -23.24
N GLN A 7 -14.95 -2.96 -23.64
CA GLN A 7 -14.93 -2.43 -25.01
C GLN A 7 -13.62 -2.70 -25.75
N HIS A 8 -12.50 -2.88 -25.04
CA HIS A 8 -11.21 -3.15 -25.63
C HIS A 8 -10.94 -4.65 -25.63
N ARG A 9 -10.78 -5.24 -26.82
CA ARG A 9 -10.16 -6.56 -26.90
C ARG A 9 -8.68 -6.37 -26.62
N CYS A 10 -8.23 -6.73 -25.43
CA CYS A 10 -6.80 -6.76 -25.14
C CYS A 10 -6.11 -7.58 -26.22
N LEU A 11 -5.21 -6.94 -26.97
CA LEU A 11 -4.54 -7.56 -28.11
C LEU A 11 -3.35 -8.39 -27.64
N SER A 12 -2.82 -8.10 -26.45
CA SER A 12 -1.77 -8.87 -25.84
C SER A 12 -2.30 -10.11 -25.09
N PRO A 13 -1.69 -11.29 -25.32
CA PRO A 13 -1.91 -12.47 -24.47
C PRO A 13 -1.17 -12.36 -23.12
N TYR A 14 -0.36 -11.31 -22.91
CA TYR A 14 0.44 -11.12 -21.70
C TYR A 14 -0.22 -10.10 -20.77
N TYR A 15 -0.70 -10.59 -19.64
CA TYR A 15 -1.35 -9.79 -18.60
C TYR A 15 -0.55 -8.55 -18.15
N ARG A 16 0.78 -8.63 -18.20
CA ARG A 16 1.71 -7.53 -17.86
C ARG A 16 1.63 -6.30 -18.77
N GLN A 17 0.99 -6.42 -19.94
CA GLN A 17 0.87 -5.33 -20.91
C GLN A 17 -0.48 -4.61 -20.83
N ILE A 18 -1.39 -5.06 -19.97
CA ILE A 18 -2.72 -4.46 -19.76
C ILE A 18 -2.64 -2.99 -19.30
N PRO A 19 -1.71 -2.54 -18.43
CA PRO A 19 -1.57 -1.13 -18.07
C PRO A 19 -1.18 -0.27 -19.26
N ASP A 20 -0.22 -0.74 -20.06
CA ASP A 20 0.24 -0.02 -21.24
C ASP A 20 -0.88 0.09 -22.28
N GLU A 21 -1.67 -0.98 -22.46
CA GLU A 21 -2.87 -0.96 -23.31
C GLU A 21 -3.96 -0.03 -22.75
N PHE A 22 -4.13 0.06 -21.43
CA PHE A 22 -5.09 0.96 -20.80
C PHE A 22 -4.65 2.43 -20.92
N VAL A 23 -3.36 2.73 -20.71
CA VAL A 23 -2.78 4.05 -20.99
C VAL A 23 -2.99 4.41 -22.46
N ALA A 24 -2.65 3.51 -23.39
CA ALA A 24 -2.82 3.75 -24.83
C ALA A 24 -4.29 3.93 -25.23
N TYR A 25 -5.21 3.16 -24.64
CA TYR A 25 -6.65 3.32 -24.82
C TYR A 25 -7.14 4.69 -24.33
N LEU A 26 -6.66 5.16 -23.17
CA LEU A 26 -7.00 6.47 -22.63
C LEU A 26 -6.45 7.61 -23.51
N GLN A 27 -5.20 7.48 -23.97
CA GLN A 27 -4.56 8.41 -24.91
C GLN A 27 -5.33 8.52 -26.24
N THR A 28 -5.81 7.39 -26.76
CA THR A 28 -6.54 7.35 -28.04
C THR A 28 -7.93 7.97 -27.93
N ASN A 29 -8.62 7.81 -26.80
CA ASN A 29 -10.01 8.28 -26.64
C ASN A 29 -10.14 9.72 -26.09
N MET A 30 -9.15 10.24 -25.36
CA MET A 30 -9.21 11.59 -24.77
C MET A 30 -8.50 12.68 -25.58
N GLY A 31 -7.64 12.30 -26.53
CA GLY A 31 -6.74 13.24 -27.21
C GLY A 31 -5.61 13.73 -26.28
N ASN A 32 -4.45 14.08 -26.84
CA ASN A 32 -3.26 14.41 -26.04
C ASN A 32 -3.40 15.69 -25.19
N ASP A 33 -4.22 16.65 -25.61
CA ASP A 33 -4.31 17.98 -24.96
C ASP A 33 -5.25 18.03 -23.74
N ASN A 34 -5.97 16.95 -23.42
CA ASN A 34 -7.03 16.94 -22.40
C ASN A 34 -6.85 15.84 -21.35
N GLN A 35 -5.63 15.33 -21.17
CA GLN A 35 -5.36 14.26 -20.21
C GLN A 35 -5.39 14.79 -18.78
N PRO A 36 -6.18 14.17 -17.88
CA PRO A 36 -6.13 14.52 -16.47
C PRO A 36 -4.73 14.29 -15.91
N PRO A 37 -4.21 15.18 -15.04
CA PRO A 37 -2.83 15.09 -14.58
C PRO A 37 -2.59 13.88 -13.65
N PHE A 38 -3.64 13.32 -13.07
CA PHE A 38 -3.62 12.11 -12.25
C PHE A 38 -3.71 10.80 -13.05
N LEU A 39 -3.84 10.86 -14.38
CA LEU A 39 -4.21 9.70 -15.21
C LEU A 39 -3.23 8.53 -15.04
N LEU A 40 -1.92 8.80 -15.08
CA LEU A 40 -0.91 7.75 -14.95
C LEU A 40 -0.92 7.11 -13.55
N GLU A 41 -1.10 7.91 -12.51
CA GLU A 41 -1.19 7.41 -11.13
C GLU A 41 -2.46 6.55 -10.93
N LEU A 42 -3.59 6.97 -11.53
CA LEU A 42 -4.84 6.22 -11.50
C LEU A 42 -4.71 4.88 -12.24
N VAL A 43 -4.10 4.87 -13.42
CA VAL A 43 -3.82 3.64 -14.18
C VAL A 43 -2.92 2.71 -13.37
N HIS A 44 -1.87 3.26 -12.76
CA HIS A 44 -0.99 2.48 -11.90
C HIS A 44 -1.75 1.87 -10.72
N PHE A 45 -2.62 2.65 -10.06
CA PHE A 45 -3.42 2.18 -8.93
C PHE A 45 -4.34 1.00 -9.29
N GLU A 46 -5.07 1.12 -10.40
CA GLU A 46 -5.94 0.04 -10.92
C GLU A 46 -5.13 -1.20 -11.32
N TRP A 47 -3.90 -1.01 -11.84
CA TRP A 47 -3.01 -2.12 -12.12
C TRP A 47 -2.54 -2.83 -10.85
N ILE A 48 -2.22 -2.09 -9.78
CA ILE A 48 -1.75 -2.67 -8.53
C ILE A 48 -2.82 -3.58 -7.91
N GLU A 49 -4.11 -3.23 -7.97
CA GLU A 49 -5.19 -4.11 -7.51
C GLU A 49 -5.09 -5.49 -8.15
N MET A 50 -4.86 -5.49 -9.46
CA MET A 50 -4.75 -6.68 -10.25
C MET A 50 -3.48 -7.48 -9.94
N VAL A 51 -2.33 -6.81 -9.79
CA VAL A 51 -1.05 -7.42 -9.36
C VAL A 51 -1.22 -8.10 -7.99
N LEU A 52 -1.83 -7.42 -7.02
CA LEU A 52 -2.08 -7.99 -5.69
C LEU A 52 -2.99 -9.22 -5.77
N ALA A 53 -4.01 -9.19 -6.63
CA ALA A 53 -4.93 -10.32 -6.79
C ALA A 53 -4.22 -11.58 -7.34
N ILE A 54 -3.36 -11.43 -8.34
CA ILE A 54 -2.74 -12.56 -9.05
C ILE A 54 -1.37 -12.99 -8.50
N THR A 55 -0.78 -12.24 -7.58
CA THR A 55 0.56 -12.54 -7.04
C THR A 55 0.52 -13.89 -6.33
N GLU A 56 1.35 -14.83 -6.75
CA GLU A 56 1.53 -16.11 -6.06
C GLU A 56 2.32 -15.89 -4.77
N ALA A 57 1.80 -16.41 -3.66
CA ALA A 57 2.44 -16.35 -2.35
C ALA A 57 1.98 -17.51 -1.48
N GLU A 58 2.71 -17.75 -0.38
CA GLU A 58 2.25 -18.69 0.64
C GLU A 58 0.90 -18.23 1.22
N PRO A 59 -0.06 -19.14 1.45
CA PRO A 59 -1.31 -18.77 2.09
C PRO A 59 -1.08 -18.19 3.47
N VAL A 60 -1.86 -17.18 3.88
CA VAL A 60 -1.79 -16.57 5.21
C VAL A 60 -1.86 -17.62 6.34
N ALA A 61 -2.63 -18.69 6.15
CA ALA A 61 -2.75 -19.81 7.08
C ALA A 61 -1.44 -20.59 7.34
N ALA A 62 -0.44 -20.48 6.47
CA ALA A 62 0.87 -21.11 6.66
C ALA A 62 1.74 -20.37 7.69
N PHE A 63 1.45 -19.09 7.95
CA PHE A 63 2.17 -18.27 8.92
C PHE A 63 1.67 -18.60 10.32
N LYS A 64 2.54 -19.19 11.14
CA LYS A 64 2.22 -19.51 12.53
C LYS A 64 2.02 -18.23 13.32
N SER A 65 0.91 -18.15 14.06
CA SER A 65 0.66 -17.09 15.03
C SER A 65 1.56 -17.28 16.25
N SER A 66 2.81 -16.83 16.17
CA SER A 66 3.61 -16.55 17.36
C SER A 66 3.29 -15.15 17.83
N GLU A 67 2.60 -15.06 18.96
CA GLU A 67 2.38 -13.78 19.65
C GLU A 67 3.54 -13.55 20.63
N PRO A 68 4.37 -12.52 20.40
CA PRO A 68 5.46 -12.19 21.30
C PRO A 68 4.91 -11.67 22.64
N LYS A 69 5.67 -11.86 23.72
CA LYS A 69 5.33 -11.29 25.03
C LYS A 69 5.41 -9.76 25.05
N ASP A 70 6.31 -9.19 24.24
CA ASP A 70 6.46 -7.76 24.04
C ASP A 70 6.64 -7.47 22.54
N TRP A 71 5.76 -6.63 22.00
CA TRP A 71 5.80 -6.22 20.61
C TRP A 71 6.86 -5.16 20.31
N LEU A 72 7.34 -4.43 21.33
CA LEU A 72 8.43 -3.46 21.13
C LEU A 72 9.71 -4.15 20.67
N ASP A 73 10.00 -5.34 21.19
CA ASP A 73 11.22 -6.09 20.89
C ASP A 73 11.01 -7.22 19.89
N ALA A 74 9.84 -7.27 19.24
CA ALA A 74 9.54 -8.26 18.23
C ALA A 74 9.69 -7.70 16.81
N CYS A 75 10.04 -8.56 15.86
CA CYS A 75 10.08 -8.23 14.44
C CYS A 75 8.76 -8.66 13.78
N PRO A 76 7.88 -7.74 13.36
CA PRO A 76 6.59 -8.08 12.78
C PRO A 76 6.75 -8.82 11.45
N VAL A 77 5.86 -9.77 11.20
CA VAL A 77 5.74 -10.49 9.94
C VAL A 77 4.49 -9.99 9.24
N PHE A 78 4.66 -9.37 8.08
CA PHE A 78 3.57 -8.84 7.28
C PHE A 78 2.90 -9.93 6.43
N THR A 79 1.69 -9.64 5.95
CA THR A 79 1.05 -10.42 4.89
C THR A 79 1.97 -10.52 3.66
N PRO A 80 2.09 -11.69 3.03
CA PRO A 80 3.07 -11.93 1.99
C PRO A 80 2.81 -11.15 0.69
N VAL A 81 1.59 -10.61 0.52
CA VAL A 81 1.24 -9.79 -0.64
C VAL A 81 0.76 -8.44 -0.15
N MET A 82 1.65 -7.45 -0.27
CA MET A 82 1.40 -6.05 0.05
C MET A 82 2.27 -5.13 -0.81
N GLN A 83 1.80 -3.91 -1.02
CA GLN A 83 2.56 -2.81 -1.60
C GLN A 83 2.19 -1.48 -0.94
N LEU A 84 3.21 -0.75 -0.50
CA LEU A 84 3.08 0.64 -0.05
C LEU A 84 3.21 1.58 -1.25
N LEU A 85 2.14 2.32 -1.54
CA LEU A 85 2.00 3.17 -2.71
C LEU A 85 2.04 4.65 -2.31
N HIS A 86 2.73 5.43 -3.12
CA HIS A 86 2.90 6.87 -2.95
C HIS A 86 2.42 7.57 -4.21
N TYR A 87 1.42 8.43 -4.06
CA TYR A 87 0.81 9.16 -5.16
C TYR A 87 0.73 10.65 -4.85
N ALA A 88 0.99 11.50 -5.84
CA ALA A 88 0.74 12.92 -5.69
C ALA A 88 -0.77 13.20 -5.61
N TYR A 89 -1.58 12.40 -6.31
CA TYR A 89 -3.02 12.55 -6.35
C TYR A 89 -3.74 11.50 -5.50
N PRO A 90 -4.90 11.84 -4.93
CA PRO A 90 -5.75 10.90 -4.19
C PRO A 90 -6.51 9.96 -5.15
N VAL A 91 -5.77 9.10 -5.86
CA VAL A 91 -6.26 8.20 -6.92
C VAL A 91 -7.47 7.37 -6.50
N GLN A 92 -7.51 6.89 -5.25
CA GLN A 92 -8.62 6.11 -4.69
C GLN A 92 -9.96 6.89 -4.59
N ARG A 93 -9.92 8.22 -4.70
CA ARG A 93 -11.11 9.09 -4.63
C ARG A 93 -11.57 9.56 -6.02
N ILE A 94 -10.76 9.34 -7.05
CA ILE A 94 -11.04 9.86 -8.39
C ILE A 94 -12.31 9.22 -8.93
N ASN A 95 -13.25 10.06 -9.35
CA ASN A 95 -14.50 9.67 -9.99
C ASN A 95 -15.00 10.83 -10.86
N LEU A 96 -16.19 10.69 -11.47
CA LEU A 96 -16.74 11.73 -12.34
C LEU A 96 -16.92 13.08 -11.63
N ASP A 97 -17.25 13.06 -10.33
CA ASP A 97 -17.52 14.25 -9.51
C ASP A 97 -16.25 14.79 -8.82
N TYR A 98 -15.14 14.06 -8.83
CA TYR A 98 -13.89 14.46 -8.20
C TYR A 98 -12.67 14.20 -9.10
N GLN A 99 -12.23 15.26 -9.77
CA GLN A 99 -11.10 15.26 -10.72
C GLN A 99 -10.22 16.49 -10.45
N PRO A 100 -9.28 16.42 -9.48
CA PRO A 100 -8.43 17.54 -9.14
C PRO A 100 -7.48 17.88 -10.30
N SER A 101 -7.34 19.18 -10.59
CA SER A 101 -6.38 19.69 -11.58
C SER A 101 -4.97 19.88 -11.01
N GLU A 102 -4.83 19.93 -9.69
CA GLU A 102 -3.57 20.08 -8.97
C GLU A 102 -3.50 19.06 -7.82
N PRO A 103 -2.30 18.56 -7.48
CA PRO A 103 -2.17 17.63 -6.37
C PRO A 103 -2.39 18.36 -5.03
N PRO A 104 -2.96 17.69 -4.01
CA PRO A 104 -2.98 18.23 -2.65
C PRO A 104 -1.57 18.43 -2.09
N GLU A 105 -1.44 19.24 -1.03
CA GLU A 105 -0.17 19.46 -0.34
C GLU A 105 0.42 18.18 0.27
N GLN A 106 -0.45 17.26 0.70
CA GLN A 106 -0.05 16.00 1.31
C GLN A 106 -0.08 14.87 0.28
N THR A 107 1.02 14.12 0.19
CA THR A 107 1.09 12.89 -0.59
C THR A 107 0.01 11.91 -0.16
N THR A 108 -0.63 11.28 -1.13
CA THR A 108 -1.56 10.18 -0.88
C THR A 108 -0.76 8.90 -0.65
N LEU A 109 -0.89 8.34 0.55
CA LEU A 109 -0.20 7.12 0.97
C LEU A 109 -1.25 6.01 1.10
N ILE A 110 -1.06 4.92 0.36
CA ILE A 110 -2.00 3.80 0.32
C ILE A 110 -1.24 2.52 0.57
N LEU A 111 -1.74 1.66 1.44
CA LEU A 111 -1.29 0.29 1.53
C LEU A 111 -2.29 -0.62 0.86
N GLY A 112 -1.88 -1.22 -0.26
CA GLY A 112 -2.60 -2.33 -0.89
C GLY A 112 -2.09 -3.65 -0.35
N PHE A 113 -2.97 -4.58 0.02
CA PHE A 113 -2.58 -5.89 0.53
C PHE A 113 -3.64 -6.94 0.27
N ARG A 114 -3.27 -8.22 0.39
CA ARG A 114 -4.20 -9.34 0.34
C ARG A 114 -4.49 -9.85 1.75
N ASP A 115 -5.77 -9.92 2.08
CA ASP A 115 -6.24 -10.39 3.40
C ASP A 115 -6.29 -11.93 3.49
N ALA A 116 -6.71 -12.44 4.65
CA ALA A 116 -6.76 -13.88 4.92
C ALA A 116 -7.80 -14.65 4.08
N ASN A 117 -8.73 -13.96 3.41
CA ASN A 117 -9.72 -14.54 2.49
C ASN A 117 -9.28 -14.41 1.02
N ASP A 118 -8.01 -14.09 0.77
CA ASP A 118 -7.46 -13.79 -0.55
C ASP A 118 -8.11 -12.58 -1.26
N ALA A 119 -8.76 -11.69 -0.51
CA ALA A 119 -9.32 -10.46 -1.06
C ALA A 119 -8.31 -9.32 -1.00
N VAL A 120 -8.24 -8.54 -2.10
CA VAL A 120 -7.40 -7.34 -2.16
C VAL A 120 -8.10 -6.22 -1.38
N GLN A 121 -7.33 -5.57 -0.51
CA GLN A 121 -7.76 -4.45 0.33
C GLN A 121 -6.83 -3.26 0.10
N PHE A 122 -7.39 -2.06 0.20
CA PHE A 122 -6.64 -0.81 0.17
C PHE A 122 -7.01 0.05 1.37
N ILE A 123 -6.00 0.58 2.05
CA ILE A 123 -6.20 1.52 3.16
C ILE A 123 -5.33 2.76 2.98
N GLY A 124 -5.89 3.92 3.34
CA GLY A 124 -5.11 5.16 3.41
C GLY A 124 -4.26 5.18 4.68
N LEU A 125 -3.00 5.61 4.56
CA LEU A 125 -2.09 5.78 5.68
C LEU A 125 -1.75 7.25 5.91
N ASN A 126 -1.45 7.62 7.14
CA ASN A 126 -0.74 8.86 7.42
C ASN A 126 0.79 8.64 7.22
N SER A 127 1.56 9.73 7.19
CA SER A 127 3.01 9.68 6.95
C SER A 127 3.78 8.88 8.02
N ALA A 128 3.37 8.94 9.29
CA ALA A 128 4.04 8.21 10.36
C ALA A 128 3.81 6.70 10.24
N THR A 129 2.58 6.26 9.93
CA THR A 129 2.25 4.85 9.73
C THR A 129 2.93 4.30 8.48
N ALA A 130 2.93 5.04 7.36
CA ALA A 130 3.63 4.62 6.15
C ALA A 130 5.12 4.44 6.40
N ARG A 131 5.76 5.41 7.07
CA ARG A 131 7.18 5.32 7.43
C ARG A 131 7.49 4.13 8.34
N LEU A 132 6.61 3.85 9.30
CA LEU A 132 6.75 2.69 10.17
C LEU A 132 6.67 1.38 9.36
N VAL A 133 5.72 1.28 8.43
CA VAL A 133 5.60 0.12 7.54
C VAL A 133 6.86 -0.05 6.69
N GLU A 134 7.40 1.01 6.09
CA GLU A 134 8.66 0.95 5.32
C GLU A 134 9.81 0.37 6.14
N LEU A 135 9.99 0.88 7.37
CA LEU A 135 11.09 0.47 8.24
C LEU A 135 10.94 -0.98 8.68
N LEU A 136 9.73 -1.45 8.96
CA LEU A 136 9.48 -2.81 9.46
C LEU A 136 9.37 -3.85 8.34
N HIS A 137 8.90 -3.48 7.15
CA HIS A 137 8.68 -4.42 6.07
C HIS A 137 9.98 -4.79 5.34
N HIS A 138 10.92 -3.85 5.21
CA HIS A 138 12.15 -4.05 4.45
C HIS A 138 13.36 -4.48 5.28
N THR A 139 13.19 -4.66 6.60
CA THR A 139 14.28 -5.01 7.50
C THR A 139 13.80 -5.99 8.57
N ASP A 140 14.75 -6.66 9.23
CA ASP A 140 14.45 -7.44 10.44
C ASP A 140 14.39 -6.57 11.71
N ASN A 141 14.02 -5.29 11.58
CA ASN A 141 13.95 -4.37 12.70
C ASN A 141 12.82 -4.74 13.66
N THR A 142 13.05 -4.50 14.95
CA THR A 142 11.99 -4.50 15.95
C THR A 142 11.21 -3.19 15.89
N LEU A 143 9.99 -3.20 16.44
CA LEU A 143 9.18 -1.99 16.57
C LEU A 143 9.95 -0.87 17.31
N ARG A 144 10.72 -1.21 18.35
CA ARG A 144 11.56 -0.26 19.10
C ARG A 144 12.57 0.44 18.20
N VAL A 145 13.30 -0.31 17.37
CA VAL A 145 14.32 0.24 16.47
C VAL A 145 13.67 1.16 15.43
N ALA A 146 12.54 0.75 14.85
CA ALA A 146 11.82 1.57 13.88
C ALA A 146 11.31 2.88 14.50
N ILE A 147 10.74 2.85 15.70
CA ILE A 147 10.28 4.07 16.40
C ILE A 147 11.45 4.98 16.76
N GLN A 148 12.58 4.43 17.20
CA GLN A 148 13.79 5.23 17.48
C GLN A 148 14.29 5.95 16.22
N GLN A 149 14.29 5.27 15.08
CA GLN A 149 14.65 5.87 13.80
C GLN A 149 13.69 7.00 13.41
N ILE A 150 12.38 6.79 13.53
CA ILE A 150 11.36 7.83 13.27
C ILE A 150 11.55 9.03 14.22
N ALA A 151 11.82 8.79 15.50
CA ALA A 151 12.05 9.86 16.46
C ALA A 151 13.26 10.73 16.07
N ILE A 152 14.34 10.11 15.57
CA ILE A 152 15.52 10.83 15.05
C ILE A 152 15.15 11.67 13.82
N GLU A 153 14.40 11.10 12.87
CA GLU A 153 13.95 11.79 11.66
C GLU A 153 13.08 13.01 11.98
N LEU A 154 12.23 12.89 13.00
CA LEU A 154 11.36 13.97 13.49
C LEU A 154 12.06 14.93 14.48
N GLN A 155 13.33 14.68 14.82
CA GLN A 155 14.05 15.42 15.86
C GLN A 155 13.30 15.46 17.20
N HIS A 156 12.58 14.38 17.53
CA HIS A 156 11.79 14.28 18.74
C HIS A 156 12.73 14.10 19.96
N PRO A 157 12.60 14.91 21.03
CA PRO A 157 13.54 14.90 22.15
C PRO A 157 13.47 13.63 23.00
N GLU A 158 12.35 12.91 22.94
CA GLU A 158 12.11 11.70 23.73
C GLU A 158 11.49 10.59 22.86
N PRO A 159 12.28 9.66 22.31
CA PRO A 159 11.77 8.55 21.48
C PRO A 159 10.80 7.63 22.22
N SER A 160 10.97 7.45 23.53
CA SER A 160 10.10 6.60 24.36
C SER A 160 8.66 7.08 24.41
N ALA A 161 8.42 8.38 24.23
CA ALA A 161 7.07 8.94 24.18
C ALA A 161 6.26 8.42 22.97
N LEU A 162 6.93 7.94 21.91
CA LEU A 162 6.29 7.41 20.71
C LEU A 162 5.97 5.90 20.80
N TYR A 163 6.42 5.21 21.85
CA TYR A 163 6.20 3.76 21.99
C TYR A 163 4.72 3.37 22.10
N ALA A 164 3.93 4.14 22.86
CA ALA A 164 2.50 3.88 22.98
C ALA A 164 1.79 4.00 21.62
N PHE A 165 2.10 5.06 20.87
CA PHE A 165 1.56 5.28 19.53
C PHE A 165 1.98 4.18 18.54
N GLY A 166 3.25 3.77 18.57
CA GLY A 166 3.74 2.69 17.72
C GLY A 166 3.09 1.33 18.01
N LEU A 167 2.84 1.03 19.30
CA LEU A 167 2.13 -0.18 19.71
C LEU A 167 0.66 -0.16 19.28
N GLU A 168 -0.02 0.99 19.38
CA GLU A 168 -1.40 1.16 18.93
C GLU A 168 -1.51 0.97 17.41
N MET A 169 -0.66 1.64 16.63
CA MET A 169 -0.61 1.45 15.17
C MET A 169 -0.34 -0.01 14.79
N LEU A 170 0.59 -0.68 15.49
CA LEU A 170 0.88 -2.09 15.22
C LEU A 170 -0.33 -2.99 15.54
N ALA A 171 -1.06 -2.69 16.62
CA ALA A 171 -2.31 -3.40 16.93
C ALA A 171 -3.38 -3.19 15.85
N ASP A 172 -3.53 -1.97 15.32
CA ASP A 172 -4.46 -1.67 14.24
C ASP A 172 -4.11 -2.41 12.94
N LEU A 173 -2.83 -2.45 12.58
CA LEU A 173 -2.35 -3.20 11.40
C LEU A 173 -2.57 -4.71 11.58
N ARG A 174 -2.41 -5.24 12.79
CA ARG A 174 -2.74 -6.64 13.10
C ARG A 174 -4.23 -6.91 12.96
N GLN A 175 -5.08 -6.04 13.48
CA GLN A 175 -6.54 -6.20 13.40
C GLN A 175 -7.03 -6.22 11.95
N GLN A 176 -6.37 -5.47 11.07
CA GLN A 176 -6.65 -5.44 9.63
C GLN A 176 -6.04 -6.62 8.86
N GLY A 177 -5.27 -7.51 9.51
CA GLY A 177 -4.63 -8.66 8.87
C GLY A 177 -3.36 -8.31 8.08
N ILE A 178 -2.82 -7.10 8.23
CA ILE A 178 -1.59 -6.65 7.55
C ILE A 178 -0.36 -7.24 8.23
N ILE A 179 -0.38 -7.35 9.56
CA ILE A 179 0.65 -8.03 10.36
C ILE A 179 0.07 -9.33 10.88
N LEU A 180 0.70 -10.45 10.52
CA LEU A 180 0.22 -11.81 10.81
C LEU A 180 0.74 -12.33 12.15
N CYS A 181 2.03 -12.15 12.41
CA CYS A 181 2.70 -12.62 13.62
C CYS A 181 3.99 -11.83 13.87
N ALA A 182 4.83 -12.30 14.79
CA ALA A 182 6.16 -11.75 14.96
C ALA A 182 7.22 -12.84 15.12
N ARG A 183 8.44 -12.52 14.66
CA ARG A 183 9.64 -13.29 14.95
C ARG A 183 10.29 -12.75 16.24
N ILE A 184 10.84 -13.68 17.01
CA ILE A 184 11.67 -13.36 18.18
C ILE A 184 13.12 -13.48 17.70
N ILE A 185 13.93 -12.46 18.00
CA ILE A 185 15.37 -12.44 17.76
C ILE A 185 16.09 -13.04 18.98
#